data_AF-A0A944DJT6-F1
#
_entry.id   AF-A0A944DJT6-F1
#
_cell.length_a   1.000
_cell.length_b   1.000
_cell.length_c   1.000
_cell.angle_alpha   90.00
_cell.angle_beta   90.00
_cell.angle_gamma   90.00
#
_symmetry.space_group_name_H-M   'P 1'
#
loop_
_entity.id
_entity.type
_entity.pdbx_description
1 polymer ?
#
loop_
_entity_poly.entity_id
_entity_poly.type
_entity_poly.pdbx_seq_one_letter_code
_entity_poly.pdbx_strand_id
1 'polypeptide(L)'
;MPVNTSRIRALWTWLVEARFAWLALGVIAVALAVSLRPHTTEPVIRLTGLILQVLGIGTVIWGISETRALFGHPSFAAKAKSWFGRFPLLRRNVVAAAAATSIGVDTCRARAYTTHGPGPNPTLDSRVDALEKNVDLIHERISSTEREMDEEFRKAGEALRNEEKARQIEDTVIREKLEATGTGGVHISAIGASWLFVGVVLSTAGVEIAELLK
;
A
#
# COMPACT_ATOMS: atom_id res chain seq x y z
N MET A 1 17.24 42.17 -17.62
CA MET A 1 16.39 41.02 -18.00
C MET A 1 15.42 40.76 -16.86
N PRO A 2 14.09 40.84 -17.05
CA PRO A 2 13.15 40.65 -15.96
C PRO A 2 13.12 39.18 -15.56
N VAL A 3 13.40 38.90 -14.28
CA VAL A 3 13.36 37.52 -13.76
C VAL A 3 11.90 37.08 -13.75
N ASN A 4 11.59 36.08 -14.57
CA ASN A 4 10.25 35.55 -14.74
C ASN A 4 9.79 34.90 -13.44
N THR A 5 8.83 35.51 -12.75
CA THR A 5 8.34 35.13 -11.41
C THR A 5 7.75 33.72 -11.36
N SER A 6 7.32 33.17 -12.49
CA SER A 6 6.87 31.78 -12.64
C SER A 6 8.01 30.77 -12.47
N ARG A 7 9.21 31.07 -12.99
CA ARG A 7 10.40 30.23 -12.82
C ARG A 7 10.91 30.27 -11.39
N ILE A 8 10.82 31.42 -10.71
CA ILE A 8 11.17 31.54 -9.29
C ILE A 8 10.23 30.70 -8.42
N ARG A 9 8.91 30.72 -8.68
CA ARG A 9 7.97 29.86 -7.94
C ARG A 9 8.22 28.39 -8.20
N ALA A 10 8.45 27.98 -9.45
CA ALA A 10 8.76 26.59 -9.76
C ALA A 10 10.05 26.11 -9.10
N LEU A 11 11.10 26.95 -9.11
CA LEU A 11 12.35 26.69 -8.39
C LEU A 11 12.12 26.62 -6.88
N TRP A 12 11.29 27.48 -6.31
CA TRP A 12 10.97 27.48 -4.88
C TRP A 12 10.23 26.21 -4.47
N THR A 13 9.23 25.77 -5.24
CA THR A 13 8.52 24.52 -4.98
C THR A 13 9.47 23.33 -5.06
N TRP A 14 10.34 23.28 -6.08
CA TRP A 14 11.38 22.26 -6.22
C TRP A 14 12.38 22.28 -5.04
N LEU A 15 12.76 23.46 -4.55
CA LEU A 15 13.66 23.61 -3.39
C LEU A 15 13.01 23.12 -2.10
N VAL A 16 11.71 23.39 -1.92
CA VAL A 16 10.91 22.97 -0.76
C VAL A 16 10.63 21.47 -0.80
N GLU A 17 10.49 20.89 -1.99
CA GLU A 17 10.34 19.44 -2.19
C GLU A 17 11.59 18.68 -1.72
N ALA A 18 12.78 19.28 -1.87
CA ALA A 18 14.05 18.78 -1.35
C ALA A 18 14.30 19.09 0.15
N ARG A 19 13.29 19.47 0.93
CA ARG A 19 13.44 19.85 2.36
C ARG A 19 14.26 18.89 3.21
N PHE A 20 14.16 17.58 2.97
CA PHE A 20 14.89 16.57 3.72
C PHE A 20 16.39 16.56 3.38
N ALA A 21 16.74 16.83 2.12
CA ALA A 21 18.12 17.00 1.70
C ALA A 21 18.73 18.27 2.29
N TRP A 22 17.97 19.37 2.35
CA TRP A 22 18.42 20.60 3.01
C TRP A 22 18.63 20.43 4.50
N LEU A 23 17.75 19.68 5.18
CA LEU A 23 17.91 19.37 6.60
C LEU A 23 19.16 18.51 6.82
N ALA A 24 19.38 17.49 5.98
CA ALA A 24 20.58 16.66 6.01
C ALA A 24 21.86 17.49 5.87
N LEU A 25 21.91 18.34 4.84
CA LEU A 25 23.06 19.14 4.49
C LEU A 25 23.30 20.26 5.51
N GLY A 26 22.24 20.87 6.03
CA GLY A 26 22.31 21.87 7.09
C GLY A 26 22.89 21.32 8.40
N VAL A 27 22.47 20.12 8.82
CA VAL A 27 23.01 19.48 10.03
C VAL A 27 24.50 19.17 9.87
N ILE A 28 24.92 18.66 8.71
CA ILE A 28 26.34 18.42 8.40
C ILE A 28 27.12 19.74 8.39
N ALA A 29 26.59 20.78 7.71
CA ALA A 29 27.25 22.07 7.62
C ALA A 29 27.45 22.72 9.00
N VAL A 30 26.45 22.64 9.88
CA VAL A 30 26.56 23.12 11.27
C VAL A 30 27.59 22.31 12.05
N ALA A 31 27.57 20.98 11.95
CA ALA A 31 28.55 20.12 12.63
C ALA A 31 29.98 20.41 12.20
N LEU A 32 30.20 20.62 10.89
CA LEU A 32 31.51 21.03 10.35
C LEU A 32 31.89 22.45 10.78
N ALA A 33 30.95 23.40 10.76
CA ALA A 33 31.18 24.78 11.18
C ALA A 33 31.48 24.92 12.68
N VAL A 34 31.03 23.98 13.50
CA VAL A 34 31.39 23.90 14.93
C VAL A 34 32.76 23.23 15.09
N SER A 35 33.02 22.17 14.33
CA SER A 35 34.23 21.33 14.49
C SER A 35 35.48 21.92 13.83
N LEU A 36 35.34 22.72 12.77
CA LEU A 36 36.44 23.31 11.99
C LEU A 36 36.73 24.78 12.38
N ARG A 37 36.22 25.26 13.52
CA ARG A 37 36.56 26.61 14.00
C ARG A 37 38.02 26.64 14.47
N PRO A 38 38.76 27.73 14.19
CA PRO A 38 40.10 27.93 14.75
C PRO A 38 40.08 27.80 16.27
N HIS A 39 41.07 27.13 16.86
CA HIS A 39 41.19 26.87 18.30
C HIS A 39 40.12 25.95 18.92
N THR A 40 39.43 25.14 18.12
CA THR A 40 38.50 24.13 18.65
C THR A 40 39.28 23.00 19.33
N THR A 41 38.85 22.61 20.54
CA THR A 41 39.49 21.54 21.30
C THR A 41 39.01 20.16 20.83
N GLU A 42 39.89 19.16 20.86
CA GLU A 42 39.59 17.76 20.47
C GLU A 42 38.28 17.22 21.11
N PRO A 43 37.98 17.43 22.41
CA PRO A 43 36.76 16.90 23.01
C PRO A 43 35.48 17.44 22.35
N VAL A 44 35.49 18.68 21.86
CA VAL A 44 34.34 19.30 21.19
C VAL A 44 34.10 18.67 19.83
N ILE A 45 35.16 18.37 19.08
CA ILE A 45 35.09 17.69 17.77
C ILE A 45 34.54 16.27 17.96
N ARG A 46 35.05 15.54 18.95
CA ARG A 46 34.60 14.17 19.25
C ARG A 46 33.16 14.11 19.74
N LEU A 47 32.74 15.06 20.59
CA LEU A 47 31.35 15.15 21.07
C LEU A 47 30.39 15.49 19.92
N THR A 48 30.79 16.40 19.02
CA THR A 48 30.01 16.74 17.82
C THR A 48 29.86 15.52 16.91
N GLY A 49 30.93 14.75 16.70
CA GLY A 49 30.89 13.48 15.97
C GLY A 49 29.95 12.45 16.62
N LEU A 50 29.99 12.31 17.95
CA LEU A 50 29.10 11.40 18.70
C LEU A 50 27.62 11.80 18.55
N ILE A 51 27.29 13.09 18.67
CA ILE A 51 25.92 13.57 18.50
C ILE A 51 25.43 13.26 17.09
N LEU A 52 26.28 13.48 16.08
CA LEU A 52 25.93 13.21 14.68
C LEU A 52 25.72 11.72 14.41
N GLN A 53 26.50 10.85 15.06
CA GLN A 53 26.29 9.40 15.02
C GLN A 53 24.96 8.99 15.66
N VAL A 54 24.63 9.50 16.86
CA VAL A 54 23.36 9.19 17.53
C VAL A 54 22.17 9.64 16.68
N LEU A 55 22.25 10.84 16.10
CA LEU A 55 21.24 11.33 15.16
C LEU A 55 21.14 10.43 13.93
N GLY A 56 22.27 10.08 13.31
CA GLY A 56 22.28 9.22 12.14
C GLY A 56 21.69 7.83 12.40
N ILE A 57 22.03 7.19 13.53
CA ILE A 57 21.43 5.91 13.96
C ILE A 57 19.93 6.07 14.17
N GLY A 58 19.50 7.13 14.87
CA GLY A 58 18.09 7.42 15.11
C GLY A 58 17.31 7.58 13.81
N THR A 59 17.88 8.28 12.83
CA THR A 59 17.26 8.49 11.52
C THR A 59 17.19 7.20 10.70
N VAL A 60 18.22 6.34 10.73
CA VAL A 60 18.16 5.01 10.09
C VAL A 60 17.07 4.14 10.74
N ILE A 61 17.01 4.11 12.07
CA ILE A 61 15.97 3.36 12.81
C ILE A 61 14.58 3.89 12.44
N TRP A 62 14.41 5.20 12.34
CA TRP A 62 13.15 5.80 11.91
C TRP A 62 12.80 5.41 10.47
N GLY A 63 13.75 5.51 9.52
CA GLY A 63 13.55 5.10 8.14
C GLY A 63 13.12 3.62 8.01
N ILE A 64 13.75 2.73 8.76
CA ILE A 64 13.35 1.30 8.82
C ILE A 64 11.98 1.13 9.50
N SER A 65 11.66 1.97 10.49
CA SER A 65 10.36 1.88 11.16
C SER A 65 9.20 2.35 10.27
N GLU A 66 9.45 3.32 9.39
CA GLU A 66 8.51 3.84 8.41
C GLU A 66 8.22 2.78 7.34
N THR A 67 9.28 2.14 6.80
CA THR A 67 9.11 1.03 5.84
C THR A 67 8.32 -0.13 6.44
N ARG A 68 8.55 -0.47 7.72
CA ARG A 68 7.74 -1.50 8.38
C ARG A 68 6.29 -1.09 8.61
N ALA A 69 6.01 0.18 8.89
CA ALA A 69 4.65 0.67 9.06
C ALA A 69 3.85 0.52 7.75
N LEU A 70 4.50 0.71 6.60
CA LEU A 70 3.90 0.47 5.27
C LEU A 70 3.51 -1.01 5.06
N PHE A 71 4.23 -1.96 5.65
CA PHE A 71 3.89 -3.39 5.64
C PHE A 71 2.81 -3.78 6.68
N GLY A 72 2.18 -2.82 7.38
CA GLY A 72 1.19 -3.12 8.42
C GLY A 72 1.79 -3.74 9.68
N HIS A 73 3.12 -3.78 9.80
CA HIS A 73 3.79 -4.21 11.02
C HIS A 73 3.93 -3.02 11.98
N PRO A 74 3.78 -3.23 13.30
CA PRO A 74 3.94 -2.17 14.27
C PRO A 74 5.34 -1.57 14.16
N SER A 75 5.43 -0.24 14.09
CA SER A 75 6.70 0.51 14.06
C SER A 75 7.58 0.16 15.27
N PHE A 76 8.91 0.39 15.20
CA PHE A 76 9.80 0.03 16.31
C PHE A 76 9.42 0.80 17.58
N ALA A 77 8.97 2.04 17.42
CA ALA A 77 8.40 2.85 18.49
C ALA A 77 7.11 2.21 19.06
N ALA A 78 6.21 1.70 18.22
CA ALA A 78 5.02 0.98 18.68
C ALA A 78 5.39 -0.32 19.40
N LYS A 79 6.41 -1.05 18.95
CA LYS A 79 6.91 -2.27 19.61
C LYS A 79 7.56 -1.93 20.95
N ALA A 80 8.38 -0.88 21.01
CA ALA A 80 9.00 -0.38 22.25
C ALA A 80 7.95 0.14 23.23
N LYS A 81 6.95 0.90 22.76
CA LYS A 81 5.80 1.36 23.57
C LYS A 81 4.95 0.20 24.04
N SER A 82 4.72 -0.81 23.20
CA SER A 82 4.00 -2.03 23.59
C SER A 82 4.81 -2.87 24.58
N TRP A 83 6.14 -2.85 24.49
CA TRP A 83 7.04 -3.52 25.43
C TRP A 83 7.04 -2.80 26.79
N PHE A 84 7.11 -1.47 26.78
CA PHE A 84 6.90 -0.64 27.98
C PHE A 84 5.47 -0.75 28.54
N GLY A 85 4.46 -0.91 27.70
CA GLY A 85 3.07 -1.13 28.12
C GLY A 85 2.80 -2.56 28.61
N ARG A 86 3.64 -3.53 28.23
CA ARG A 86 3.66 -4.91 28.75
C ARG A 86 4.53 -5.04 29.99
N PHE A 87 5.11 -3.94 30.49
CA PHE A 87 5.80 -3.94 31.75
C PHE A 87 4.82 -4.40 32.84
N PRO A 88 5.16 -5.43 33.64
CA PRO A 88 4.22 -6.22 34.43
C PRO A 88 3.47 -5.46 35.54
N LEU A 89 3.70 -4.15 35.66
CA LEU A 89 3.11 -3.25 36.66
C LEU A 89 1.91 -2.43 36.14
N LEU A 90 1.60 -2.41 34.84
CA LEU A 90 0.44 -1.69 34.30
C LEU A 90 -0.69 -2.64 33.85
N ARG A 91 -1.90 -2.43 34.40
CA ARG A 91 -3.09 -3.30 34.29
C ARG A 91 -3.56 -3.54 32.85
N ARG A 92 -3.95 -4.78 32.53
CA ARG A 92 -4.49 -5.22 31.23
C ARG A 92 -6.02 -5.10 31.18
N ASN A 93 -6.55 -4.57 30.08
CA ASN A 93 -7.95 -4.76 29.65
C ASN A 93 -7.95 -5.70 28.44
N VAL A 94 -8.67 -6.83 28.55
CA VAL A 94 -8.85 -7.82 27.48
C VAL A 94 -10.17 -7.51 26.80
N VAL A 95 -10.15 -7.20 25.50
CA VAL A 95 -11.37 -7.06 24.68
C VAL A 95 -11.44 -8.27 23.76
N ALA A 96 -12.50 -9.06 23.93
CA ALA A 96 -12.83 -10.19 23.07
C ALA A 96 -13.49 -9.67 21.79
N ALA A 97 -12.97 -10.07 20.63
CA ALA A 97 -13.56 -9.76 19.32
C ALA A 97 -14.34 -11.00 18.83
N ALA A 98 -15.63 -10.82 18.54
CA ALA A 98 -16.47 -11.84 17.91
C ALA A 98 -16.39 -11.66 16.38
N ALA A 99 -16.05 -12.73 15.66
CA ALA A 99 -16.09 -12.79 14.21
C ALA A 99 -17.42 -13.42 13.76
N ALA A 100 -18.16 -12.72 12.90
CA ALA A 100 -19.36 -13.25 12.25
C ALA A 100 -19.01 -13.64 10.80
N THR A 101 -19.24 -14.89 10.44
CA THR A 101 -19.13 -15.41 9.08
C THR A 101 -20.53 -15.52 8.46
N SER A 102 -20.75 -14.86 7.32
CA SER A 102 -21.97 -14.99 6.51
C SER A 102 -21.78 -16.07 5.44
N ILE A 103 -22.65 -17.06 5.40
CA ILE A 103 -22.70 -18.13 4.38
C ILE A 103 -23.67 -17.69 3.27
N GLY A 104 -23.24 -17.78 2.01
CA GLY A 104 -24.04 -17.45 0.83
C GLY A 104 -25.08 -18.54 0.50
N VAL A 105 -26.25 -18.12 -0.01
CA VAL A 105 -27.39 -18.99 -0.33
C VAL A 105 -27.33 -19.36 -1.81
N ASP A 106 -27.22 -20.65 -2.12
CA ASP A 106 -27.39 -21.17 -3.49
C ASP A 106 -28.89 -21.19 -3.88
N THR A 107 -29.22 -20.58 -5.01
CA THR A 107 -30.60 -20.52 -5.54
C THR A 107 -30.91 -21.75 -6.39
N CYS A 108 -31.92 -22.54 -5.99
CA CYS A 108 -32.46 -23.63 -6.81
C CYS A 108 -33.52 -23.08 -7.79
N ARG A 109 -33.40 -23.36 -9.10
CA ARG A 109 -34.44 -23.08 -10.12
C ARG A 109 -35.14 -24.39 -10.52
N ALA A 110 -36.47 -24.42 -10.46
CA ALA A 110 -37.30 -25.50 -10.98
C ALA A 110 -38.03 -25.04 -12.25
N ARG A 111 -38.15 -25.91 -13.27
CA ARG A 111 -38.94 -25.67 -14.49
C ARG A 111 -40.01 -26.75 -14.65
N ALA A 112 -41.23 -26.35 -14.98
CA ALA A 112 -42.35 -27.23 -15.30
C ALA A 112 -42.63 -27.21 -16.81
N TYR A 113 -43.10 -28.32 -17.36
CA TYR A 113 -43.44 -28.45 -18.79
C TYR A 113 -44.80 -29.13 -18.95
N THR A 114 -45.54 -28.72 -19.98
CA THR A 114 -46.83 -29.32 -20.36
C THR A 114 -46.72 -29.91 -21.76
N THR A 115 -47.38 -31.05 -21.99
CA THR A 115 -47.43 -31.72 -23.29
C THR A 115 -48.88 -32.07 -23.62
N HIS A 116 -49.25 -31.95 -24.90
CA HIS A 116 -50.57 -32.35 -25.38
C HIS A 116 -50.55 -33.83 -25.80
N GLY A 117 -51.43 -34.63 -25.19
CA GLY A 117 -51.66 -36.03 -25.57
C GLY A 117 -52.87 -36.16 -26.51
N PRO A 118 -52.90 -37.18 -27.39
CA PRO A 118 -53.94 -37.31 -28.43
C PRO A 118 -55.29 -37.87 -27.92
N GLY A 119 -55.44 -38.12 -26.61
CA GLY A 119 -56.67 -38.63 -25.98
C GLY A 119 -56.81 -40.17 -26.03
N PRO A 120 -57.83 -40.75 -25.35
CA PRO A 120 -58.11 -42.19 -25.40
C PRO A 120 -58.76 -42.57 -26.75
N ASN A 121 -58.19 -43.57 -27.44
CA ASN A 121 -58.54 -43.99 -28.82
C ASN A 121 -58.40 -42.86 -29.88
N PRO A 122 -57.16 -42.41 -30.15
CA PRO A 122 -56.95 -41.26 -31.02
C PRO A 122 -57.14 -41.61 -32.51
N THR A 123 -57.81 -40.73 -33.24
CA THR A 123 -57.82 -40.76 -34.70
C THR A 123 -56.47 -40.26 -35.23
N LEU A 124 -56.15 -40.54 -36.50
CA LEU A 124 -54.91 -40.02 -37.12
C LEU A 124 -54.84 -38.49 -37.02
N ASP A 125 -55.95 -37.80 -37.26
CA ASP A 125 -56.02 -36.34 -37.19
C ASP A 125 -55.76 -35.81 -35.77
N SER A 126 -56.28 -36.48 -34.72
CA SER A 126 -56.04 -36.04 -33.34
C SER A 126 -54.58 -36.24 -32.91
N ARG A 127 -53.87 -37.20 -33.51
CA ARG A 127 -52.42 -37.39 -33.31
C ARG A 127 -51.61 -36.29 -33.99
N VAL A 128 -52.01 -35.89 -35.20
CA VAL A 128 -51.34 -34.83 -35.95
C VAL A 128 -51.52 -33.47 -35.25
N ASP A 129 -52.75 -33.14 -34.83
CA ASP A 129 -53.04 -31.89 -34.09
C ASP A 129 -52.29 -31.82 -32.75
N ALA A 130 -52.18 -32.93 -32.02
CA ALA A 130 -51.37 -32.98 -30.79
C ALA A 130 -49.87 -32.82 -31.07
N LEU A 131 -49.36 -33.34 -32.20
CA LEU A 131 -47.98 -33.19 -32.62
C LEU A 131 -47.67 -31.74 -33.01
N GLU A 132 -48.52 -31.10 -33.81
CA GLU A 132 -48.37 -29.70 -34.21
C GLU A 132 -48.30 -28.78 -32.99
N LYS A 133 -49.24 -28.94 -32.04
CA LYS A 133 -49.23 -28.17 -30.78
C LYS A 133 -47.98 -28.40 -29.94
N ASN A 134 -47.48 -29.64 -29.88
CA ASN A 134 -46.24 -29.93 -29.17
C ASN A 134 -45.01 -29.33 -29.85
N VAL A 135 -44.97 -29.28 -31.19
CA VAL A 135 -43.88 -28.64 -31.95
C VAL A 135 -43.85 -27.13 -31.68
N ASP A 136 -45.00 -26.47 -31.68
CA ASP A 136 -45.10 -25.04 -31.34
C ASP A 136 -44.60 -24.77 -29.92
N LEU A 137 -45.03 -25.57 -28.93
CA LEU A 137 -44.56 -25.47 -27.55
C LEU A 137 -43.06 -25.70 -27.41
N ILE A 138 -42.48 -26.60 -28.21
CA ILE A 138 -41.03 -26.83 -28.23
C ILE A 138 -40.30 -25.60 -28.80
N HIS A 139 -40.81 -25.01 -29.88
CA HIS A 139 -40.19 -23.84 -30.50
C HIS A 139 -40.21 -22.62 -29.56
N GLU A 140 -41.34 -22.41 -28.87
CA GLU A 140 -41.47 -21.37 -27.85
C GLU A 140 -40.50 -21.62 -26.68
N ARG A 141 -40.37 -22.87 -26.22
CA ARG A 141 -39.43 -23.23 -25.16
C ARG A 141 -37.97 -23.02 -25.56
N ILE A 142 -37.59 -23.37 -26.80
CA ILE A 142 -36.24 -23.14 -27.31
C ILE A 142 -35.97 -21.64 -27.31
N SER A 143 -36.86 -20.84 -27.89
CA SER A 143 -36.73 -19.38 -27.95
C SER A 143 -36.62 -18.75 -26.56
N SER A 144 -37.44 -19.20 -25.60
CA SER A 144 -37.36 -18.73 -24.21
C SER A 144 -36.06 -19.14 -23.52
N THR A 145 -35.55 -20.34 -23.79
CA THR A 145 -34.30 -20.84 -23.19
C THR A 145 -33.09 -20.10 -23.76
N GLU A 146 -33.07 -19.84 -25.07
CA GLU A 146 -32.04 -19.03 -25.72
C GLU A 146 -32.00 -17.62 -25.13
N ARG A 147 -33.17 -16.99 -24.97
CA ARG A 147 -33.24 -15.66 -24.35
C ARG A 147 -32.74 -15.64 -22.92
N GLU A 148 -33.11 -16.64 -22.10
CA GLU A 148 -32.61 -16.76 -20.73
C GLU A 148 -31.09 -16.98 -20.71
N MET A 149 -30.56 -17.83 -21.60
CA MET A 149 -29.12 -18.04 -21.75
C MET A 149 -28.39 -16.76 -22.14
N ASP A 150 -28.88 -16.01 -23.13
CA ASP A 150 -28.28 -14.74 -23.56
C ASP A 150 -28.28 -13.71 -22.43
N GLU A 151 -29.35 -13.64 -21.65
CA GLU A 151 -29.42 -12.75 -20.49
C GLU A 151 -28.43 -13.15 -19.39
N GLU A 152 -28.30 -14.44 -19.07
CA GLU A 152 -27.33 -14.92 -18.08
C GLU A 152 -25.88 -14.77 -18.59
N PHE A 153 -25.61 -15.00 -19.87
CA PHE A 153 -24.30 -14.74 -20.47
C PHE A 153 -23.92 -13.26 -20.41
N ARG A 154 -24.88 -12.37 -20.70
CA ARG A 154 -24.66 -10.93 -20.56
C ARG A 154 -24.34 -10.55 -19.11
N LYS A 155 -25.11 -11.05 -18.14
CA LYS A 155 -24.86 -10.82 -16.71
C LYS A 155 -23.49 -11.34 -16.28
N ALA A 156 -23.12 -12.55 -16.69
CA ALA A 156 -21.82 -13.13 -16.40
C ALA A 156 -20.67 -12.31 -17.02
N GLY A 157 -20.85 -11.86 -18.27
CA GLY A 157 -19.88 -10.99 -18.95
C GLY A 157 -19.71 -9.62 -18.27
N GLU A 158 -20.81 -9.02 -17.79
CA GLU A 158 -20.77 -7.78 -17.01
C GLU A 158 -20.10 -7.99 -15.64
N ALA A 159 -20.39 -9.10 -14.96
CA ALA A 159 -19.76 -9.46 -13.69
C ALA A 159 -18.24 -9.64 -13.85
N LEU A 160 -17.80 -10.36 -14.89
CA LEU A 160 -16.38 -10.54 -15.21
C LEU A 160 -15.68 -9.21 -15.51
N ARG A 161 -16.30 -8.32 -16.29
CA ARG A 161 -15.75 -6.98 -16.57
C ARG A 161 -15.63 -6.13 -15.31
N ASN A 162 -16.60 -6.24 -14.39
CA ASN A 162 -16.57 -5.52 -13.13
C ASN A 162 -15.48 -6.06 -12.20
N GLU A 163 -15.32 -7.39 -12.13
CA GLU A 163 -14.22 -8.03 -11.41
C GLU A 163 -12.86 -7.63 -12.00
N GLU A 164 -12.73 -7.64 -13.32
CA GLU A 164 -11.50 -7.24 -14.02
C GLU A 164 -11.12 -5.79 -13.68
N LYS A 165 -12.08 -4.86 -13.73
CA LYS A 165 -11.85 -3.47 -13.33
C LYS A 165 -11.48 -3.35 -11.86
N ALA A 166 -12.16 -4.07 -10.97
CA ALA A 166 -11.85 -4.08 -9.55
C ALA A 166 -10.43 -4.59 -9.29
N ARG A 167 -10.03 -5.68 -9.97
CA ARG A 167 -8.68 -6.24 -9.89
C ARG A 167 -7.65 -5.26 -10.43
N GLN A 168 -7.89 -4.61 -11.56
CA GLN A 168 -6.97 -3.60 -12.10
C GLN A 168 -6.76 -2.43 -11.13
N ILE A 169 -7.84 -1.95 -10.50
CA ILE A 169 -7.74 -0.89 -9.48
C ILE A 169 -6.92 -1.40 -8.28
N GLU A 170 -7.20 -2.60 -7.79
CA GLU A 170 -6.44 -3.19 -6.68
C GLU A 170 -4.96 -3.38 -7.02
N ASP A 171 -4.65 -3.87 -8.21
CA ASP A 171 -3.28 -4.04 -8.71
C ASP A 171 -2.54 -2.71 -8.80
N THR A 172 -3.19 -1.64 -9.26
CA THR A 172 -2.59 -0.29 -9.28
C THR A 172 -2.29 0.19 -7.86
N VAL A 173 -3.21 0.01 -6.92
CA VAL A 173 -3.01 0.36 -5.50
C VAL A 173 -1.88 -0.47 -4.87
N ILE A 174 -1.78 -1.76 -5.19
CA ILE A 174 -0.69 -2.63 -4.73
C ILE A 174 0.63 -2.15 -5.31
N ARG A 175 0.68 -1.80 -6.60
CA ARG A 175 1.89 -1.28 -7.26
C ARG A 175 2.35 0.04 -6.66
N GLU A 176 1.43 0.97 -6.41
CA GLU A 176 1.74 2.23 -5.72
C GLU A 176 2.25 1.98 -4.30
N LYS A 177 1.64 1.06 -3.55
CA LYS A 177 2.15 0.65 -2.23
C LYS A 177 3.54 0.02 -2.31
N LEU A 178 3.80 -0.83 -3.30
CA LEU A 178 5.12 -1.44 -3.52
C LEU A 178 6.16 -0.40 -3.86
N GLU A 179 5.85 0.57 -4.73
CA GLU A 179 6.74 1.67 -5.08
C GLU A 179 7.00 2.59 -3.88
N ALA A 180 5.95 2.98 -3.16
CA ALA A 180 6.06 3.75 -1.92
C ALA A 180 6.83 2.98 -0.83
N THR A 181 6.80 1.65 -0.82
CA THR A 181 7.54 0.83 0.15
C THR A 181 9.00 0.60 -0.26
N GLY A 182 9.25 0.46 -1.56
CA GLY A 182 10.60 0.33 -2.12
C GLY A 182 11.39 1.64 -2.07
N THR A 183 10.71 2.78 -2.12
CA THR A 183 11.32 4.12 -2.07
C THR A 183 11.16 4.80 -0.71
N GLY A 184 10.10 4.45 0.04
CA GLY A 184 9.85 4.92 1.39
C GLY A 184 11.00 4.54 2.30
N GLY A 185 11.49 5.50 3.09
CA GLY A 185 12.57 5.26 4.03
C GLY A 185 13.97 5.08 3.44
N VAL A 186 14.15 4.81 2.13
CA VAL A 186 15.49 4.75 1.51
C VAL A 186 16.18 6.11 1.59
N HIS A 187 15.47 7.18 1.24
CA HIS A 187 15.99 8.55 1.34
C HIS A 187 16.31 8.94 2.79
N ILE A 188 15.47 8.53 3.75
CA ILE A 188 15.66 8.81 5.18
C ILE A 188 16.87 8.03 5.72
N SER A 189 16.99 6.75 5.35
CA SER A 189 18.12 5.90 5.74
C SER A 189 19.44 6.39 5.14
N ALA A 190 19.44 6.84 3.88
CA ALA A 190 20.62 7.43 3.23
C ALA A 190 21.07 8.72 3.95
N ILE A 191 20.13 9.57 4.38
CA ILE A 191 20.44 10.76 5.19
C ILE A 191 21.08 10.35 6.53
N GLY A 192 20.47 9.39 7.24
CA GLY A 192 21.02 8.91 8.51
C GLY A 192 22.41 8.27 8.36
N ALA A 193 22.64 7.53 7.27
CA ALA A 193 23.95 6.97 6.94
C ALA A 193 24.99 8.05 6.66
N SER A 194 24.62 9.15 5.98
CA SER A 194 25.52 10.28 5.73
C SER A 194 25.95 10.99 7.03
N TRP A 195 25.03 11.18 7.98
CA TRP A 195 25.33 11.73 9.30
C TRP A 195 26.24 10.79 10.08
N LEU A 196 25.95 9.50 10.08
CA LEU A 196 26.80 8.48 10.70
C LEU A 196 28.23 8.51 10.15
N PHE A 197 28.38 8.55 8.82
CA PHE A 197 29.68 8.60 8.17
C PHE A 197 30.50 9.81 8.61
N VAL A 198 29.93 11.01 8.52
CA VAL A 198 30.61 12.25 8.95
C VAL A 198 30.92 12.20 10.45
N GLY A 199 30.00 11.68 11.26
CA GLY A 199 30.17 11.57 12.71
C GLY A 199 31.31 10.62 13.10
N VAL A 200 31.44 9.48 12.40
CA VAL A 200 32.59 8.57 12.54
C VAL A 200 33.90 9.26 12.17
N VAL A 201 33.94 9.96 11.03
CA VAL A 201 35.15 10.68 10.63
C VAL A 201 35.56 11.71 11.68
N LEU A 202 34.64 12.53 12.18
CA LEU A 202 34.93 13.53 13.22
C LEU A 202 35.33 12.90 14.57
N SER A 203 34.74 11.77 14.93
CA SER A 203 35.06 11.10 16.20
C SER A 203 36.40 10.37 16.17
N THR A 204 36.76 9.80 15.02
CA THR A 204 38.00 9.03 14.84
C THR A 204 39.20 9.92 14.50
N ALA A 205 39.05 10.91 13.61
CA ALA A 205 40.12 11.82 13.20
C ALA A 205 40.18 13.10 14.05
N GLY A 206 39.53 13.11 15.22
CA GLY A 206 39.37 14.32 16.03
C GLY A 206 40.69 14.90 16.54
N VAL A 207 41.70 14.06 16.77
CA VAL A 207 43.03 14.47 17.25
C VAL A 207 43.80 15.17 16.14
N GLU A 208 43.81 14.58 14.95
CA GLU A 208 44.47 15.10 13.75
C GLU A 208 43.83 16.41 13.29
N ILE A 209 42.50 16.49 13.33
CA ILE A 209 41.77 17.73 13.00
C ILE A 209 42.06 18.83 14.03
N ALA A 210 42.11 18.50 15.33
CA ALA A 210 42.43 19.48 16.37
C ALA A 210 43.88 20.00 16.25
N GLU A 211 44.81 19.17 15.81
CA GLU A 211 46.21 19.57 15.60
C GLU A 211 46.38 20.46 14.37
N LEU A 212 45.62 20.22 13.29
CA LEU A 212 45.59 21.06 12.09
C LEU A 212 44.92 22.43 12.29
N LEU A 213 44.09 22.59 13.34
CA LEU A 213 43.33 23.81 13.65
C LEU A 213 43.97 24.71 14.72
N LYS A 214 45.17 24.34 15.21
CA LYS A 214 46.00 25.16 16.08
C LYS A 214 46.70 26.26 15.29
#